data_AF-A0A961FME7-F1
#
_entry.id   AF-A0A961FME7-F1
#
_cell.length_a   1.000
_cell.length_b   1.000
_cell.length_c   1.000
_cell.angle_alpha   90.00
_cell.angle_beta   90.00
_cell.angle_gamma   90.00
#
_symmetry.space_group_name_H-M   'P 1'
#
loop_
_entity.id
_entity.type
_entity.pdbx_description
1 polymer ?
#
loop_
_entity_poly.entity_id
_entity_poly.type
_entity_poly.pdbx_seq_one_letter_code
_entity_poly.pdbx_strand_id
1 'polypeptide(L)' 'MIADPVGRAVFTACSPAAAWGQTDDIGKTIVADPVSVPDFFATICAAVGVDYRATLHDGDRPVPITDQGVPIGELFG' A
#
# COMPACT_ATOMS: atom_id res chain seq x y z
N MET A 1 -6.03 -10.95 0.21
CA MET A 1 -6.24 -9.67 -0.50
C MET A 1 -7.55 -9.76 -1.26
N ILE A 2 -8.56 -9.03 -0.81
CA ILE A 2 -9.84 -8.87 -1.52
C ILE A 2 -9.77 -7.49 -2.15
N ALA A 3 -9.88 -7.43 -3.47
CA ALA A 3 -9.88 -6.18 -4.21
C ALA A 3 -11.32 -5.80 -4.61
N ASP A 4 -11.68 -4.53 -4.42
CA ASP A 4 -12.93 -3.99 -4.92
C ASP A 4 -12.87 -3.74 -6.44
N PRO A 5 -14.02 -3.49 -7.11
CA PRO A 5 -14.05 -3.25 -8.56
C PRO A 5 -13.27 -2.02 -9.03
N VAL A 6 -12.81 -1.17 -8.11
CA VAL A 6 -12.07 0.06 -8.37
C VAL A 6 -10.59 -0.08 -8.01
N GLY A 7 -10.13 -1.29 -7.70
CA GLY A 7 -8.72 -1.62 -7.48
C GLY A 7 -8.20 -1.32 -6.07
N ARG A 8 -9.06 -1.17 -5.07
CA ARG A 8 -8.68 -1.02 -3.66
C ARG A 8 -8.73 -2.36 -2.96
N ALA A 9 -7.95 -2.57 -1.90
CA ALA A 9 -7.94 -3.83 -1.15
C ALA A 9 -7.73 -3.61 0.35
N VAL A 10 -7.98 -4.64 1.14
CA VAL A 10 -7.52 -4.73 2.54
C VAL A 10 -6.26 -5.59 2.62
N PHE A 11 -5.34 -5.27 3.54
CA PHE A 11 -4.01 -5.87 3.59
C PHE A 11 -3.52 -6.20 5.00
N THR A 12 -2.81 -7.32 5.11
CA THR A 12 -1.93 -7.59 6.25
C THR A 12 -0.56 -6.97 5.97
N ALA A 13 -0.05 -6.15 6.89
CA ALA A 13 1.20 -5.40 6.72
C ALA A 13 2.45 -6.28 6.92
N CYS A 14 3.61 -5.77 6.51
CA CYS A 14 4.92 -6.41 6.62
C CYS A 14 5.53 -6.37 8.05
N SER A 15 4.71 -6.08 9.08
CA SER A 15 5.08 -6.18 10.49
C SER A 15 4.38 -7.42 11.09
N PRO A 16 5.01 -8.16 12.02
CA PRO A 16 4.46 -9.41 12.54
C PRO A 16 3.09 -9.31 13.22
N ALA A 17 2.55 -8.11 13.46
CA ALA A 17 1.36 -7.91 14.28
C ALA A 17 0.31 -6.92 13.74
N ALA A 18 0.45 -6.37 12.53
CA ALA A 18 -0.48 -5.34 12.04
C ALA A 18 -1.29 -5.80 10.81
N ALA A 19 -2.61 -5.86 10.96
CA ALA A 19 -3.56 -5.99 9.86
C ALA A 19 -4.27 -4.65 9.64
N TRP A 20 -4.51 -4.28 8.39
CA TRP A 20 -5.16 -3.02 8.01
C TRP A 20 -6.37 -3.26 7.12
N GLY A 21 -7.46 -2.59 7.46
CA GLY A 21 -8.74 -2.69 6.79
C GLY A 21 -9.55 -3.92 7.20
N GLN A 22 -10.83 -3.87 6.86
CA GLN A 22 -11.81 -4.89 7.22
C GLN A 22 -12.66 -5.24 6.01
N THR A 23 -12.99 -6.52 5.87
CA THR A 23 -13.98 -7.01 4.91
C THR A 23 -15.24 -7.50 5.61
N ASP A 24 -16.32 -7.70 4.86
CA ASP A 24 -17.51 -8.40 5.36
C ASP A 24 -17.19 -9.82 5.86
N ASP A 25 -18.16 -10.43 6.54
CA ASP A 25 -18.03 -11.76 7.19
C ASP A 25 -17.63 -12.89 6.22
N ILE A 26 -17.81 -12.68 4.91
CA ILE A 26 -17.51 -13.66 3.86
C ILE A 26 -16.33 -13.25 2.97
N GLY A 27 -15.66 -12.14 3.28
CA GLY A 27 -14.53 -11.62 2.53
C GLY A 27 -14.86 -11.23 1.08
N LYS A 28 -16.02 -10.62 0.80
CA LYS A 28 -16.38 -10.18 -0.57
C LYS A 28 -16.29 -8.68 -0.77
N THR A 29 -16.59 -7.90 0.25
CA THR A 29 -16.62 -6.44 0.16
C THR A 29 -15.73 -5.83 1.23
N ILE A 30 -15.13 -4.69 0.91
CA ILE A 30 -14.35 -3.89 1.85
C ILE A 30 -15.33 -3.03 2.65
N VAL A 31 -15.26 -3.11 3.98
CA VAL A 31 -16.14 -2.35 4.89
C VAL A 31 -15.40 -1.23 5.63
N ALA A 32 -14.09 -1.33 5.79
CA ALA A 32 -13.27 -0.29 6.42
C ALA A 32 -11.83 -0.26 5.87
N ASP A 33 -11.22 0.92 5.94
CA ASP A 33 -9.83 1.25 5.62
C ASP A 33 -9.29 0.61 4.33
N PRO A 34 -9.90 0.94 3.17
CA PRO A 34 -9.40 0.46 1.90
C PRO A 34 -8.01 1.01 1.61
N VAL A 35 -7.19 0.19 0.96
CA VAL A 35 -5.83 0.52 0.54
C VAL A 35 -5.77 0.54 -0.97
N SER A 36 -5.20 1.61 -1.54
CA SER A 36 -4.91 1.66 -2.96
C SER A 36 -3.58 0.94 -3.27
N VAL A 37 -3.41 0.44 -4.50
CA VAL A 37 -2.14 -0.17 -4.94
C VAL A 37 -0.95 0.80 -4.77
N PRO A 38 -1.04 2.10 -5.14
CA PRO A 38 0.03 3.06 -4.88
C PRO A 38 0.41 3.17 -3.41
N ASP A 39 -0.58 3.31 -2.51
CA ASP A 39 -0.34 3.48 -1.06
C ASP A 39 0.28 2.23 -0.44
N PHE A 40 -0.12 1.05 -0.93
CA PHE A 40 0.45 -0.22 -0.49
C PHE A 40 1.95 -0.30 -0.82
N PHE A 41 2.36 0.01 -2.05
CA PHE A 41 3.77 0.02 -2.42
C PHE A 41 4.56 1.09 -1.66
N ALA A 42 4.00 2.28 -1.48
CA ALA A 42 4.62 3.33 -0.68
C ALA A 42 4.85 2.90 0.77
N THR A 43 3.88 2.19 1.37
CA THR A 43 3.98 1.63 2.71
C THR A 43 5.10 0.60 2.81
N ILE A 44 5.23 -0.31 1.83
CA ILE A 44 6.32 -1.29 1.80
C ILE A 44 7.68 -0.60 1.72
N CYS A 45 7.85 0.34 0.78
CA CYS A 45 9.10 1.09 0.62
C CYS A 45 9.49 1.81 1.92
N ALA A 46 8.55 2.51 2.56
CA ALA A 46 8.79 3.18 3.83
C ALA A 46 9.15 2.18 4.96
N ALA A 47 8.50 1.02 5.03
CA ALA A 47 8.77 0.00 6.05
C ALA A 47 10.19 -0.56 5.99
N VAL A 48 10.76 -0.66 4.78
CA VAL A 48 12.14 -1.13 4.58
C VAL A 48 13.17 0.01 4.51
N GLY A 49 12.76 1.25 4.79
CA GLY A 49 13.64 2.42 4.78
C GLY A 49 14.03 2.93 3.38
N VAL A 50 13.29 2.54 2.34
CA VAL A 50 13.44 3.08 0.98
C VAL A 50 12.61 4.34 0.82
N ASP A 51 13.19 5.39 0.25
CA ASP A 51 12.45 6.61 -0.10
C ASP A 51 11.43 6.31 -1.21
N TYR A 52 10.16 6.20 -0.81
CA TYR A 52 9.04 5.90 -1.71
C TYR A 52 8.73 7.03 -2.72
N ARG A 53 9.29 8.23 -2.51
CA ARG A 53 9.19 9.37 -3.44
C ARG A 53 10.37 9.44 -4.41
N ALA A 54 11.38 8.59 -4.24
CA ALA A 54 12.53 8.60 -5.13
C ALA A 54 12.12 8.18 -6.55
N THR A 55 12.91 8.67 -7.49
CA THR A 55 12.79 8.39 -8.91
C THR A 55 14.03 7.62 -9.36
N LEU A 56 13.82 6.48 -10.00
CA LEU A 56 14.86 5.73 -10.67
C LEU A 56 15.10 6.37 -12.04
N HIS A 57 16.37 6.60 -12.36
CA HIS A 57 16.77 7.21 -13.62
C HIS A 57 17.50 6.18 -14.48
N ASP A 58 16.94 5.90 -15.66
CA ASP A 58 17.64 5.20 -16.75
C ASP A 58 17.74 6.16 -17.94
N GLY A 59 18.89 6.81 -18.07
CA GLY A 59 19.07 7.98 -18.94
C GLY A 59 18.07 9.09 -18.62
N ASP A 60 17.36 9.56 -19.65
CA ASP A 60 16.38 10.63 -19.55
C ASP A 60 14.97 10.15 -19.13
N ARG A 61 14.79 8.88 -18.77
CA ARG A 61 13.50 8.33 -18.34
C ARG A 61 13.41 8.28 -16.82
N PRO A 62 12.80 9.28 -16.16
CA PRO A 62 12.45 9.18 -14.75
C PRO A 62 11.31 8.17 -14.55
N VAL A 63 11.54 7.17 -13.70
CA VAL A 63 10.52 6.21 -13.27
C VAL A 63 10.35 6.36 -11.76
N PRO A 64 9.20 6.88 -11.28
CA PRO A 64 8.96 6.93 -9.85
C PRO A 64 8.88 5.50 -9.31
N ILE A 65 9.46 5.26 -8.12
CA ILE A 65 9.45 3.92 -7.50
C ILE A 65 8.02 3.46 -7.17
N THR A 66 7.15 4.41 -6.86
CA THR A 66 5.74 4.18 -6.58
C THR A 66 4.88 5.11 -7.43
N ASP A 67 3.62 4.75 -7.65
CA ASP A 67 2.64 5.58 -8.37
C ASP A 67 2.13 6.77 -7.51
N GLN A 68 3.06 7.51 -6.89
CA GLN A 68 2.80 8.65 -6.02
C GLN A 68 1.93 8.32 -4.80
N GLY A 69 2.02 7.09 -4.31
CA GLY A 69 1.30 6.64 -3.12
C GLY A 69 1.80 7.30 -1.83
N VAL A 70 0.97 7.19 -0.78
CA VAL A 70 1.30 7.66 0.56
C VAL A 70 1.33 6.45 1.51
N PRO A 71 2.40 6.29 2.32
CA PRO A 71 2.46 5.23 3.32
C PRO A 71 1.33 5.35 4.34
N ILE A 72 0.77 4.21 4.74
CA ILE A 72 -0.22 4.12 5.82
C ILE A 72 0.52 4.31 7.15
N GLY A 73 0.43 5.52 7.71
CA GLY A 73 1.20 5.95 8.88
C GLY A 73 0.97 5.08 10.12
N GLU A 74 -0.25 4.61 10.30
CA GLU A 74 -0.72 3.81 11.43
C GLU A 74 -0.02 2.45 11.54
N LEU A 75 0.61 1.98 10.46
CA LEU A 75 1.32 0.71 10.43
C LEU A 75 2.76 0.79 10.97
N PHE A 76 3.29 1.99 11.23
CA PHE A 76 4.69 2.17 11.62
C PHE A 76 4.97 2.17 13.12
N GLY A 77 3.95 2.28 13.98
CA GLY A 77 4.09 2.14 15.45
C GLY A 77 4.81 3.27 16.16
#